data_AF-A0A0D3IX34-F1
#
_entry.id   AF-A0A0D3IX34-F1
#
_cell.length_a   1.000
_cell.length_b   1.000
_cell.length_c   1.000
_cell.angle_alpha   90.00
_cell.angle_beta   90.00
_cell.angle_gamma   90.00
#
_symmetry.space_group_name_H-M   'P 1'
#
loop_
_entity.id
_entity.type
_entity.pdbx_description
1 polymer ?
#
loop_
_entity_poly.entity_id
_entity_poly.type
_entity_poly.pdbx_seq_one_letter_code
_entity_poly.pdbx_strand_id
1 'polypeptide(L)'
;MASRPTVTVYGADGAAGSSSVALPGVFLAPVRPDVVHQVTVALSKNKRQPYSVNKYAGKSCAASSWGTGRAVSRIPRVQGGGTHRSGQGAYGNMCRGGRMFAPTKTWRKWHAKINVTQKRYAACSAIAASGVTPLVMARGHRVEDTPECPLVVDASVESTAKTQKAVDLLRKIGAHADV
;
A
#
# COMPACT_ATOMS: atom_id res chain seq x y z
N MET A 1 17.96 -4.23 -31.97
CA MET A 1 17.28 -4.98 -30.89
C MET A 1 18.36 -5.51 -29.96
N ALA A 2 18.19 -5.41 -28.63
CA ALA A 2 19.13 -6.04 -27.71
C ALA A 2 18.99 -7.57 -27.77
N SER A 3 20.10 -8.29 -27.69
CA SER A 3 20.10 -9.76 -27.62
C SER A 3 19.41 -10.23 -26.34
N ARG A 4 18.64 -11.32 -26.43
CA ARG A 4 17.97 -11.94 -25.29
C ARG A 4 18.80 -13.12 -24.81
N PRO A 5 19.42 -13.07 -23.61
CA PRO A 5 20.17 -14.20 -23.08
C PRO A 5 19.21 -15.36 -22.76
N THR A 6 19.77 -16.56 -22.59
CA THR A 6 19.06 -17.72 -22.04
C THR A 6 19.29 -17.80 -20.55
N VAL A 7 18.25 -18.16 -19.80
CA VAL A 7 18.27 -18.36 -18.34
C VAL A 7 18.13 -19.85 -18.06
N THR A 8 18.85 -20.36 -17.06
CA THR A 8 18.79 -21.77 -16.67
C THR A 8 17.54 -22.07 -15.85
N VAL A 9 16.96 -23.26 -16.05
CA VAL A 9 15.82 -23.73 -15.25
C VAL A 9 16.35 -24.60 -14.11
N TYR A 10 16.10 -24.21 -12.87
CA TYR A 10 16.54 -24.95 -11.69
C TYR A 10 15.51 -26.01 -11.25
N GLY A 11 16.00 -27.18 -10.86
CA GLY A 11 15.18 -28.26 -10.30
C GLY A 11 14.68 -27.96 -8.89
N ALA A 12 13.74 -28.78 -8.39
CA ALA A 12 13.23 -28.67 -7.02
C ALA A 12 14.28 -29.02 -5.93
N ASP A 13 15.43 -29.52 -6.34
CA ASP A 13 16.60 -29.79 -5.53
C ASP A 13 17.62 -28.62 -5.52
N GLY A 14 17.34 -27.52 -6.24
CA GLY A 14 18.24 -26.39 -6.38
C GLY A 14 19.41 -26.63 -7.35
N ALA A 15 19.46 -27.80 -7.99
CA ALA A 15 20.47 -28.08 -9.01
C ALA A 15 20.11 -27.40 -10.33
N ALA A 16 21.14 -27.02 -11.09
CA ALA A 16 20.95 -26.51 -12.46
C ALA A 16 20.34 -27.64 -13.32
N GLY A 17 19.15 -27.39 -13.87
CA GLY A 17 18.50 -28.30 -14.78
C GLY A 17 19.19 -28.34 -16.15
N SER A 18 18.81 -29.32 -16.97
CA SER A 18 19.32 -29.47 -18.33
C SER A 18 18.66 -28.53 -19.35
N SER A 19 17.59 -27.83 -18.96
CA SER A 19 16.83 -26.93 -19.83
C SER A 19 17.15 -25.46 -19.55
N SER A 20 17.10 -24.65 -20.61
CA SER A 20 17.22 -23.20 -20.54
C SER A 20 16.12 -22.54 -21.38
N VAL A 21 15.76 -21.31 -21.01
CA VAL A 21 14.68 -20.55 -21.66
C VAL A 21 15.19 -19.19 -22.08
N ALA A 22 14.85 -18.74 -23.28
CA ALA A 22 15.19 -17.41 -23.75
C ALA A 22 14.45 -16.33 -22.94
N LEU A 23 15.20 -15.45 -22.27
CA LEU A 23 14.67 -14.40 -21.40
C LEU A 23 13.58 -13.59 -22.11
N PRO A 24 12.33 -13.52 -21.62
CA PRO A 24 11.23 -12.79 -22.26
C PRO A 24 11.56 -11.33 -22.62
N GLY A 25 11.00 -10.82 -23.72
CA GLY A 25 11.23 -9.43 -24.16
C GLY A 25 10.78 -8.37 -23.15
N VAL A 26 9.92 -8.71 -22.20
CA VAL A 26 9.50 -7.81 -21.10
C VAL A 26 10.66 -7.42 -20.18
N PHE A 27 11.70 -8.24 -20.05
CA PHE A 27 12.89 -7.90 -19.27
C PHE A 27 13.77 -6.83 -19.92
N LEU A 28 13.58 -6.56 -21.21
CA LEU A 28 14.23 -5.47 -21.94
C LEU A 28 13.42 -4.16 -21.88
N ALA A 29 12.28 -4.16 -21.20
CA ALA A 29 11.46 -2.96 -21.08
C ALA A 29 12.20 -1.86 -20.28
N PRO A 30 12.04 -0.58 -20.64
CA PRO A 30 12.64 0.52 -19.90
C PRO A 30 12.11 0.59 -18.46
N VAL A 31 13.02 0.67 -17.50
CA VAL A 31 12.69 0.84 -16.08
C VAL A 31 12.33 2.30 -15.82
N ARG A 32 11.07 2.56 -15.47
CA ARG A 32 10.52 3.89 -15.18
C ARG A 32 9.94 3.95 -13.76
N PRO A 33 10.75 4.31 -12.75
CA PRO A 33 10.30 4.35 -11.36
C PRO A 33 9.20 5.38 -11.12
N ASP A 34 9.16 6.46 -11.90
CA ASP A 34 8.12 7.50 -11.85
C ASP A 34 6.72 6.95 -12.17
N VAL A 35 6.60 6.19 -13.26
CA VAL A 35 5.33 5.58 -13.69
C VAL A 35 4.90 4.49 -12.71
N VAL A 36 5.85 3.67 -12.25
CA VAL A 36 5.59 2.63 -11.24
C VAL A 36 5.08 3.26 -9.94
N HIS A 37 5.71 4.32 -9.46
CA HIS A 37 5.27 5.03 -8.25
C HIS A 37 3.87 5.63 -8.42
N GLN A 38 3.63 6.34 -9.53
CA GLN A 38 2.33 6.96 -9.80
C GLN A 38 1.19 5.92 -9.83
N VAL A 39 1.40 4.79 -10.51
CA VAL A 39 0.40 3.71 -10.61
C VAL A 39 0.21 3.05 -9.25
N THR A 40 1.28 2.77 -8.51
CA THR A 40 1.22 2.13 -7.19
C THR A 40 0.45 2.99 -6.18
N VAL A 41 0.75 4.29 -6.10
CA VAL A 41 0.03 5.22 -5.22
C VAL A 41 -1.46 5.26 -5.57
N ALA A 42 -1.80 5.27 -6.86
CA ALA A 42 -3.19 5.28 -7.30
C ALA A 42 -3.91 3.96 -7.02
N LEU A 43 -3.25 2.80 -7.20
CA LEU A 43 -3.81 1.49 -6.86
C LEU A 43 -4.00 1.33 -5.35
N SER A 44 -3.04 1.75 -4.53
CA SER A 44 -3.14 1.71 -3.07
C SER A 44 -4.32 2.53 -2.55
N LYS A 45 -4.65 3.65 -3.20
CA LYS A 45 -5.85 4.44 -2.87
C LYS A 45 -7.14 3.63 -3.04
N ASN A 46 -7.20 2.71 -4.00
CA ASN A 46 -8.39 1.94 -4.34
C ASN A 46 -8.70 0.81 -3.35
N LYS A 47 -7.72 0.33 -2.57
CA LYS A 47 -7.91 -0.71 -1.54
C LYS A 47 -8.48 -0.15 -0.22
N ARG A 48 -8.51 1.18 -0.06
CA ARG A 48 -8.93 1.83 1.20
C ARG A 48 -10.44 1.77 1.38
N GLN A 49 -10.86 1.64 2.63
CA GLN A 49 -12.27 1.78 3.02
C GLN A 49 -12.58 3.25 3.37
N PRO A 50 -13.75 3.78 2.94
CA PRO A 50 -14.21 5.09 3.38
C PRO A 50 -14.36 5.16 4.90
N TYR A 51 -13.90 6.27 5.49
CA TYR A 51 -14.14 6.56 6.90
C TYR A 51 -14.70 7.99 7.05
N SER A 52 -15.56 8.17 8.04
CA SER A 52 -16.13 9.47 8.38
C SER A 52 -16.53 9.54 9.84
N VAL A 53 -16.48 10.72 10.43
CA VAL A 53 -17.11 10.96 11.73
C VAL A 53 -18.63 11.05 11.59
N ASN A 54 -19.37 10.74 12.66
CA ASN A 54 -20.83 10.84 12.67
C ASN A 54 -21.29 12.28 12.33
N LYS A 55 -22.27 12.40 11.43
CA LYS A 55 -22.85 13.67 10.96
C LYS A 55 -23.33 14.57 12.12
N TYR A 56 -23.83 13.97 13.19
CA TYR A 56 -24.40 14.66 14.36
C TYR A 56 -23.42 14.80 15.53
N ALA A 57 -22.18 14.31 15.41
CA ALA A 57 -21.17 14.44 16.46
C ALA A 57 -20.94 15.91 16.84
N GLY A 58 -20.99 16.20 18.14
CA GLY A 58 -20.83 17.53 18.69
C GLY A 58 -21.96 18.51 18.36
N LYS A 59 -23.12 18.03 17.83
CA LYS A 59 -24.28 18.83 17.43
C LYS A 59 -25.60 18.45 18.13
N SER A 60 -25.66 17.33 18.84
CA SER A 60 -26.91 16.87 19.50
C SER A 60 -27.30 17.65 20.76
N CYS A 61 -26.44 18.55 21.25
CA CYS A 61 -26.71 19.37 22.43
C CYS A 61 -27.39 20.68 22.02
N ALA A 62 -28.40 21.14 22.75
CA ALA A 62 -28.99 22.47 22.59
C ALA A 62 -28.12 23.54 23.25
N ALA A 63 -27.63 24.50 22.46
CA ALA A 63 -26.78 25.57 22.95
C ALA A 63 -27.03 26.88 22.20
N SER A 64 -27.04 27.99 22.92
CA SER A 64 -27.19 29.35 22.36
C SER A 64 -26.11 30.27 22.89
N SER A 65 -25.73 31.28 22.11
CA SER A 65 -24.82 32.33 22.63
C SER A 65 -25.57 33.21 23.62
N TRP A 66 -24.88 33.67 24.66
CA TRP A 66 -25.43 34.67 25.59
C TRP A 66 -25.24 36.11 25.09
N GLY A 67 -24.61 36.30 23.93
CA GLY A 67 -24.35 37.64 23.38
C GLY A 67 -23.30 38.40 24.19
N THR A 68 -23.39 39.73 24.12
CA THR A 68 -22.53 40.67 24.86
C THR A 68 -23.12 41.00 26.24
N GLY A 69 -22.39 41.76 27.07
CA GLY A 69 -22.88 42.20 28.39
C GLY A 69 -22.61 41.22 29.53
N ARG A 70 -21.78 40.19 29.28
CA ARG A 70 -21.24 39.27 30.30
C ARG A 70 -19.73 39.13 30.07
N ALA A 71 -18.95 39.01 31.13
CA ALA A 71 -17.48 38.86 31.06
C ALA A 71 -17.05 37.45 30.60
N VAL A 72 -17.61 36.98 29.48
CA VAL A 72 -17.38 35.65 28.90
C VAL A 72 -17.36 35.73 27.37
N SER A 73 -16.70 34.78 26.71
CA SER A 73 -16.69 34.71 25.26
C SER A 73 -18.09 34.43 24.68
N ARG A 74 -18.36 34.95 23.48
CA ARG A 74 -19.63 34.88 22.74
C ARG A 74 -19.95 33.50 22.14
N ILE A 75 -19.29 32.44 22.61
CA ILE A 75 -19.49 31.07 22.12
C ILE A 75 -20.89 30.56 22.51
N PRO A 76 -21.55 29.70 21.69
CA PRO A 76 -22.76 29.01 22.13
C PRO A 76 -22.50 28.18 23.39
N ARG A 77 -23.36 28.31 24.38
CA ARG A 77 -23.27 27.63 25.68
C ARG A 77 -24.48 26.74 25.90
N VAL A 78 -24.25 25.60 26.55
CA VAL A 78 -25.31 24.64 26.89
C VAL A 78 -26.32 25.29 27.84
N GLN A 79 -27.60 25.20 27.48
CA GLN A 79 -28.71 25.77 28.26
C GLN A 79 -29.06 24.90 29.48
N GLY A 80 -29.92 25.42 30.36
CA GLY A 80 -30.32 24.76 31.61
C GLY A 80 -29.41 25.05 32.79
N GLY A 81 -29.57 24.30 33.88
CA GLY A 81 -28.82 24.46 35.14
C GLY A 81 -28.73 23.15 35.93
N GLY A 82 -28.02 23.18 37.05
CA GLY A 82 -27.95 22.04 37.99
C GLY A 82 -27.00 20.91 37.60
N THR A 83 -26.26 21.03 36.49
CA THR A 83 -25.24 20.04 36.08
C THR A 83 -23.91 20.71 35.76
N HIS A 84 -22.81 19.95 35.83
CA HIS A 84 -21.49 20.44 35.44
C HIS A 84 -21.41 20.89 33.97
N ARG A 85 -22.32 20.46 33.10
CA ARG A 85 -22.30 20.78 31.68
C ARG A 85 -22.97 22.12 31.34
N SER A 86 -23.88 22.59 32.18
CA SER A 86 -24.63 23.84 31.98
C SER A 86 -23.68 25.05 31.92
N GLY A 87 -23.90 25.96 30.95
CA GLY A 87 -23.07 27.17 30.78
C GLY A 87 -21.71 26.94 30.11
N GLN A 88 -21.30 25.70 29.83
CA GLN A 88 -20.07 25.41 29.10
C GLN A 88 -20.22 25.62 27.59
N GLY A 89 -19.11 25.92 26.90
CA GLY A 89 -19.09 26.07 25.44
C GLY A 89 -19.44 24.78 24.67
N ALA A 90 -20.13 24.93 23.55
CA ALA A 90 -20.57 23.86 22.67
C ALA A 90 -20.43 24.26 21.18
N TYR A 91 -20.64 23.29 20.28
CA TYR A 91 -20.56 23.39 18.81
C TYR A 91 -19.20 23.76 18.19
N GLY A 92 -18.47 24.71 18.76
CA GLY A 92 -17.19 25.17 18.24
C GLY A 92 -16.13 24.06 18.22
N ASN A 93 -15.24 24.12 17.23
CA ASN A 93 -14.10 23.20 17.11
C ASN A 93 -13.06 23.40 18.22
N MET A 94 -13.03 24.58 18.84
CA MET A 94 -12.20 24.86 20.03
C MET A 94 -12.85 24.44 21.34
N CYS A 95 -14.12 24.02 21.33
CA CYS A 95 -14.82 23.61 22.55
C CYS A 95 -14.60 22.12 22.82
N ARG A 96 -14.31 21.77 24.08
CA ARG A 96 -14.30 20.36 24.52
C ARG A 96 -15.67 19.72 24.28
N GLY A 97 -15.70 18.60 23.56
CA GLY A 97 -16.94 17.91 23.17
C GLY A 97 -17.76 18.63 22.08
N GLY A 98 -17.21 19.70 21.49
CA GLY A 98 -17.78 20.39 20.33
C GLY A 98 -17.55 19.64 19.02
N ARG A 99 -18.01 20.23 17.91
CA ARG A 99 -17.86 19.62 16.58
C ARG A 99 -16.57 20.08 15.92
N MET A 100 -15.82 19.13 15.36
CA MET A 100 -14.61 19.46 14.58
C MET A 100 -14.92 20.34 13.36
N PHE A 101 -13.94 21.15 12.96
CA PHE A 101 -13.98 21.85 11.69
C PHE A 101 -13.83 20.85 10.52
N ALA A 102 -14.52 21.11 9.41
CA ALA A 102 -14.53 20.28 8.20
C ALA A 102 -14.56 18.75 8.47
N PRO A 103 -15.63 18.21 9.11
CA PRO A 103 -15.68 16.80 9.44
C PRO A 103 -15.53 15.90 8.22
N THR A 104 -14.79 14.80 8.37
CA THR A 104 -14.55 13.81 7.30
C THR A 104 -15.86 13.30 6.72
N LYS A 105 -15.88 13.14 5.40
CA LYS A 105 -17.06 12.78 4.62
C LYS A 105 -16.88 11.45 3.92
N THR A 106 -17.96 10.66 3.90
CA THR A 106 -18.00 9.39 3.18
C THR A 106 -17.73 9.58 1.69
N TRP A 107 -18.26 10.66 1.08
CA TRP A 107 -18.12 10.98 -0.35
C TRP A 107 -16.78 11.60 -0.75
N ARG A 108 -15.76 11.59 0.11
CA ARG A 108 -14.39 11.91 -0.31
C ARG A 108 -14.02 11.01 -1.49
N LYS A 109 -13.29 11.53 -2.48
CA LYS A 109 -12.79 10.71 -3.59
C LYS A 109 -11.72 9.74 -3.09
N TRP A 110 -12.14 8.54 -2.68
CA TRP A 110 -11.24 7.50 -2.17
C TRP A 110 -10.49 6.79 -3.28
N HIS A 111 -11.16 6.59 -4.42
CA HIS A 111 -10.67 5.83 -5.56
C HIS A 111 -10.07 6.73 -6.66
N ALA A 112 -9.04 6.22 -7.32
CA ALA A 112 -8.39 6.83 -8.47
C ALA A 112 -8.52 5.92 -9.70
N LYS A 113 -8.99 6.49 -10.81
CA LYS A 113 -8.97 5.83 -12.12
C LYS A 113 -7.55 5.86 -12.66
N ILE A 114 -7.13 4.76 -13.28
CA ILE A 114 -5.81 4.60 -13.87
C ILE A 114 -5.99 3.97 -15.25
N ASN A 115 -5.27 4.48 -16.25
CA ASN A 115 -5.34 3.98 -17.60
C ASN A 115 -4.73 2.58 -17.69
N VAL A 116 -5.36 1.70 -18.48
CA VAL A 116 -4.91 0.30 -18.65
C VAL A 116 -3.51 0.25 -19.24
N THR A 117 -3.19 1.14 -20.18
CA THR A 117 -1.85 1.24 -20.79
C THR A 117 -0.77 1.59 -19.78
N GLN A 118 -1.04 2.55 -18.88
CA GLN A 118 -0.12 2.91 -17.79
C GLN A 118 0.07 1.76 -16.79
N LYS A 119 -1.01 1.04 -16.44
CA LYS A 119 -0.90 -0.15 -15.58
C LYS A 119 -0.03 -1.23 -16.21
N ARG A 120 -0.25 -1.53 -17.49
CA ARG A 120 0.54 -2.51 -18.25
C ARG A 120 2.01 -2.09 -18.31
N TYR A 121 2.27 -0.82 -18.59
CA TYR A 121 3.62 -0.28 -18.64
C TYR A 121 4.35 -0.35 -17.27
N ALA A 122 3.66 -0.02 -16.18
CA ALA A 122 4.21 -0.17 -14.83
C ALA A 122 4.52 -1.64 -14.50
N ALA A 123 3.68 -2.59 -14.92
CA ALA A 123 3.94 -4.02 -14.76
C ALA A 123 5.18 -4.47 -15.56
N CYS A 124 5.31 -4.05 -16.82
CA CYS A 124 6.49 -4.33 -17.63
C CYS A 124 7.78 -3.76 -17.00
N SER A 125 7.73 -2.50 -16.54
CA SER A 125 8.87 -1.86 -15.85
C SER A 125 9.24 -2.59 -14.56
N ALA A 126 8.27 -3.11 -13.81
CA ALA A 126 8.53 -3.86 -12.58
C ALA A 126 9.17 -5.23 -12.86
N ILE A 127 8.70 -5.93 -13.89
CA ILE A 127 9.30 -7.21 -14.32
C ILE A 127 10.73 -6.98 -14.81
N ALA A 128 10.98 -5.95 -15.63
CA ALA A 128 12.34 -5.63 -16.07
C ALA A 128 13.28 -5.33 -14.90
N ALA A 129 12.83 -4.53 -13.92
CA ALA A 129 13.62 -4.24 -12.72
C ALA A 129 13.94 -5.49 -11.88
N SER A 130 13.06 -6.50 -11.89
CA SER A 130 13.28 -7.76 -11.15
C SER A 130 14.37 -8.65 -11.74
N GLY A 131 14.75 -8.45 -13.00
CA GLY A 131 15.88 -9.15 -13.63
C GLY A 131 17.22 -8.40 -13.50
N VAL A 132 17.26 -7.28 -12.76
CA VAL A 132 18.47 -6.46 -12.58
C VAL A 132 18.94 -6.59 -11.14
N THR A 133 19.95 -7.44 -10.92
CA THR A 133 20.47 -7.78 -9.57
C THR A 133 20.77 -6.55 -8.70
N PRO A 134 21.44 -5.48 -9.20
CA PRO A 134 21.69 -4.29 -8.39
C PRO A 134 20.41 -3.60 -7.87
N LEU A 135 19.31 -3.62 -8.63
CA LEU A 135 18.03 -3.03 -8.19
C LEU A 135 17.34 -3.90 -7.14
N VAL A 136 17.47 -5.22 -7.24
CA VAL A 136 16.95 -6.18 -6.25
C VAL A 136 17.70 -6.04 -4.93
N MET A 137 19.03 -5.97 -4.97
CA MET A 137 19.88 -5.70 -3.80
C MET A 137 19.60 -4.32 -3.19
N ALA A 138 19.47 -3.27 -4.02
CA ALA A 138 19.16 -1.91 -3.55
C ALA A 138 17.78 -1.81 -2.86
N ARG A 139 16.84 -2.70 -3.18
CA ARG A 139 15.55 -2.81 -2.46
C ARG A 139 15.71 -3.41 -1.05
N GLY A 140 16.81 -4.12 -0.80
CA GLY A 140 17.14 -4.74 0.49
C GLY A 140 16.95 -6.26 0.52
N HIS A 141 16.78 -6.91 -0.63
CA HIS A 141 16.69 -8.37 -0.70
C HIS A 141 18.06 -9.03 -0.54
N ARG A 142 18.10 -10.16 0.19
CA ARG A 142 19.29 -11.01 0.32
C ARG A 142 19.34 -12.05 -0.79
N VAL A 143 20.14 -11.80 -1.82
CA VAL A 143 20.24 -12.63 -3.03
C VAL A 143 21.67 -13.07 -3.32
N GLU A 144 22.57 -12.96 -2.35
CA GLU A 144 23.98 -13.29 -2.47
C GLU A 144 24.21 -14.79 -2.77
N ASP A 145 23.37 -15.65 -2.21
CA ASP A 145 23.43 -17.11 -2.37
C ASP A 145 22.51 -17.62 -3.51
N THR A 146 21.76 -16.73 -4.17
CA THR A 146 20.85 -17.11 -5.26
C THR A 146 21.65 -17.29 -6.56
N PRO A 147 21.47 -18.40 -7.30
CA PRO A 147 22.40 -18.77 -8.37
C PRO A 147 22.24 -17.93 -9.66
N GLU A 148 21.05 -17.43 -9.96
CA GLU A 148 20.77 -16.59 -11.14
C GLU A 148 19.60 -15.63 -10.87
N CYS A 149 19.61 -14.45 -11.51
CA CYS A 149 18.52 -13.48 -11.46
C CYS A 149 18.16 -13.04 -12.90
N PRO A 150 16.92 -13.24 -13.40
CA PRO A 150 15.76 -13.80 -12.70
C PRO A 150 15.88 -15.31 -12.44
N LEU A 151 15.43 -15.76 -11.27
CA LEU A 151 15.42 -17.18 -10.91
C LEU A 151 14.23 -17.89 -11.58
N VAL A 152 14.51 -18.99 -12.30
CA VAL A 152 13.49 -19.83 -12.94
C VAL A 152 13.55 -21.23 -12.35
N VAL A 153 12.42 -21.74 -11.86
CA VAL A 153 12.30 -23.09 -11.29
C VAL A 153 11.35 -23.93 -12.13
N ASP A 154 11.56 -25.24 -12.09
CA ASP A 154 10.72 -26.21 -12.80
C ASP A 154 9.26 -26.22 -12.32
N ALA A 155 8.33 -26.55 -13.23
CA ALA A 155 6.88 -26.54 -12.96
C ALA A 155 6.46 -27.55 -11.87
N SER A 156 7.28 -28.55 -11.56
CA SER A 156 7.03 -29.50 -10.47
C SER A 156 6.81 -28.83 -9.11
N VAL A 157 7.35 -27.63 -8.89
CA VAL A 157 7.17 -26.85 -7.65
C VAL A 157 5.68 -26.55 -7.37
N GLU A 158 4.86 -26.38 -8.40
CA GLU A 158 3.41 -26.08 -8.27
C GLU A 158 2.64 -27.20 -7.54
N SER A 159 3.13 -28.43 -7.61
CA SER A 159 2.52 -29.61 -6.95
C SER A 159 2.88 -29.75 -5.46
N THR A 160 3.67 -28.83 -4.89
CA THR A 160 4.16 -28.91 -3.51
C THR A 160 3.05 -28.63 -2.49
N ALA A 161 2.54 -29.69 -1.84
CA ALA A 161 1.44 -29.56 -0.87
C ALA A 161 1.87 -29.26 0.58
N LYS A 162 3.13 -29.51 0.96
CA LYS A 162 3.61 -29.38 2.35
C LYS A 162 4.54 -28.18 2.50
N THR A 163 4.30 -27.35 3.51
CA THR A 163 5.13 -26.18 3.83
C THR A 163 6.59 -26.55 4.12
N GLN A 164 6.83 -27.69 4.78
CA GLN A 164 8.18 -28.20 5.02
C GLN A 164 8.97 -28.34 3.71
N LYS A 165 8.36 -28.94 2.68
CA LYS A 165 8.99 -29.10 1.36
C LYS A 165 9.24 -27.75 0.67
N ALA A 166 8.36 -26.77 0.86
CA ALA A 166 8.55 -25.42 0.31
C ALA A 166 9.71 -24.67 0.99
N VAL A 167 9.88 -24.81 2.31
CA VAL A 167 11.02 -24.25 3.04
C VAL A 167 12.32 -24.94 2.62
N ASP A 168 12.31 -26.27 2.46
CA ASP A 168 13.47 -27.02 1.99
C ASP A 168 13.88 -26.59 0.58
N LEU A 169 12.92 -26.34 -0.32
CA LEU A 169 13.17 -25.77 -1.64
C LEU A 169 13.85 -24.40 -1.54
N LEU A 170 13.29 -23.46 -0.75
CA LEU A 170 13.84 -22.11 -0.57
C LEU A 170 15.29 -22.11 -0.07
N ARG A 171 15.63 -23.05 0.82
CA ARG A 171 17.01 -23.23 1.29
C ARG A 171 17.93 -23.69 0.18
N LYS A 172 17.49 -24.61 -0.66
CA LYS A 172 18.28 -25.16 -1.77
C LYS A 172 18.54 -24.15 -2.88
N ILE A 173 17.62 -23.22 -3.12
CA ILE A 173 17.79 -22.14 -4.13
C ILE A 173 18.46 -20.87 -3.56
N GLY A 174 18.90 -20.88 -2.29
CA GLY A 174 19.57 -19.73 -1.67
C GLY A 174 18.66 -18.53 -1.36
N ALA A 175 17.34 -18.71 -1.40
CA ALA A 175 16.35 -17.63 -1.19
C ALA A 175 15.80 -17.58 0.26
N HIS A 176 16.17 -18.53 1.11
CA HIS A 176 15.62 -18.63 2.47
C HIS A 176 16.05 -17.48 3.39
N ALA A 177 17.21 -16.85 3.15
CA ALA A 177 17.73 -15.77 3.99
C ALA A 177 16.88 -14.50 3.95
N ASP A 178 16.03 -14.33 2.92
CA ASP A 178 15.16 -13.17 2.70
C ASP A 178 13.74 -13.33 3.28
N VAL A 179 13.40 -14.52 3.77
CA VAL A 179 12.09 -14.88 4.36
C VAL A 179 12.03 -14.57 5.84
#